data_AF-A0ABD6AQ16-F1
#
_entry.id   AF-A0ABD6AQ16-F1
#
_cell.length_a   1.000
_cell.length_b   1.000
_cell.length_c   1.000
_cell.angle_alpha   90.00
_cell.angle_beta   90.00
_cell.angle_gamma   90.00
#
_symmetry.space_group_name_H-M   'P 1'
#
loop_
_entity.id
_entity.type
_entity.pdbx_description
1 polymer ?
#
loop_
_entity_poly.entity_id
_entity_poly.type
_entity_poly.pdbx_seq_one_letter_code
_entity_poly.pdbx_strand_id
1 'polypeptide(L)' 'MRTSTALIAIGLLLVVIPLPLPIPFVGLFVGGILLLVGVALRLLGE' A
#
# COMPACT_ATOMS: atom_id res chain seq x y z
N MET A 1 21.68 12.68 -0.31
CA MET A 1 21.02 12.60 -1.64
C MET A 1 21.02 11.19 -2.23
N ARG A 2 22.13 10.43 -2.16
CA ARG A 2 22.25 9.08 -2.76
C ARG A 2 21.22 8.04 -2.24
N THR A 3 20.93 8.07 -0.94
CA THR A 3 19.92 7.18 -0.30
C THR A 3 18.50 7.51 -0.72
N SER A 4 18.14 8.80 -0.85
CA SER A 4 16.83 9.22 -1.35
C SER A 4 16.60 8.76 -2.79
N THR A 5 17.61 8.88 -3.66
CA THR A 5 17.52 8.40 -5.05
C THR A 5 17.38 6.87 -5.10
N ALA A 6 18.10 6.13 -4.27
CA ALA A 6 17.97 4.67 -4.18
C ALA A 6 16.58 4.24 -3.68
N LEU A 7 16.04 4.92 -2.66
CA LEU A 7 14.69 4.66 -2.13
C LEU A 7 13.60 4.99 -3.16
N ILE A 8 13.75 6.09 -3.91
CA ILE A 8 12.84 6.46 -4.99
C ILE A 8 12.89 5.42 -6.12
N ALA A 9 14.09 4.98 -6.51
CA ALA A 9 14.27 3.96 -7.54
C ALA A 9 13.66 2.60 -7.13
N ILE A 10 13.82 2.20 -5.86
CA ILE A 10 13.20 0.99 -5.30
C ILE A 10 11.68 1.13 -5.29
N GLY A 11 11.15 2.27 -4.83
CA GLY A 11 9.71 2.54 -4.84
C GLY A 11 9.11 2.49 -6.25
N LEU A 12 9.81 3.06 -7.24
CA LEU A 12 9.39 3.01 -8.64
C LEU A 12 9.46 1.59 -9.20
N LEU A 13 10.50 0.82 -8.90
CA LEU A 13 10.59 -0.59 -9.33
C LEU A 13 9.45 -1.44 -8.79
N LEU A 14 9.05 -1.22 -7.52
CA LEU A 14 7.95 -1.95 -6.90
C LEU A 14 6.56 -1.58 -7.47
N VAL A 15 6.40 -0.36 -7.98
CA VAL A 15 5.16 0.09 -8.65
C VAL A 15 5.13 -0.33 -10.12
N VAL A 16 6.26 -0.20 -10.81
CA VAL A 16 6.35 -0.37 -12.27
C VAL A 16 6.46 -1.83 -12.65
N ILE A 17 7.10 -2.69 -11.86
CA ILE A 17 7.12 -4.13 -12.11
C ILE A 17 5.72 -4.65 -11.78
N PRO A 18 4.90 -4.99 -12.79
CA PRO A 18 3.64 -5.65 -12.51
C PRO A 18 4.02 -7.03 -11.98
N LEU A 19 3.85 -7.26 -10.68
CA LEU A 19 4.01 -8.60 -10.13
C LEU A 19 3.04 -9.50 -10.91
N PRO A 20 3.52 -10.56 -11.60
CA PRO A 20 2.67 -11.52 -12.27
C PRO A 20 2.10 -12.49 -11.24
N LEU A 21 1.58 -11.94 -10.14
CA LEU A 21 0.88 -12.68 -9.13
C LEU A 21 -0.61 -12.44 -9.37
N PRO A 22 -1.41 -13.48 -9.67
CA PRO A 22 -2.78 -13.44 -9.24
C PRO A 22 -2.69 -13.35 -7.72
N ILE A 23 -2.88 -12.17 -7.14
CA ILE A 23 -2.99 -12.01 -5.70
C ILE A 23 -4.49 -12.07 -5.41
N PRO A 24 -5.08 -13.27 -5.22
CA PRO A 24 -6.51 -13.44 -4.95
C PRO A 24 -6.96 -12.68 -3.69
N PHE A 25 -6.02 -12.16 -2.91
CA PHE A 25 -6.25 -11.44 -1.67
C PHE A 25 -5.96 -9.93 -1.77
N VAL A 26 -5.60 -9.34 -2.91
CA VAL A 26 -5.39 -7.87 -2.99
C VAL A 26 -6.66 -7.13 -2.57
N GLY A 27 -7.84 -7.58 -3.02
CA GLY A 27 -9.11 -7.03 -2.57
C GLY A 27 -9.35 -7.19 -1.06
N LEU A 28 -8.91 -8.32 -0.48
CA LEU A 28 -8.98 -8.58 0.96
C LEU A 28 -8.06 -7.64 1.75
N PHE A 29 -6.81 -7.46 1.31
CA PHE A 29 -5.85 -6.58 1.95
C PHE A 29 -6.26 -5.11 1.82
N VAL A 30 -6.60 -4.66 0.61
CA VAL A 30 -7.05 -3.28 0.38
C VAL A 30 -8.36 -3.00 1.13
N GLY A 31 -9.34 -3.90 1.06
CA GLY A 31 -10.60 -3.76 1.77
C GLY A 31 -10.44 -3.80 3.29
N GLY A 32 -9.59 -4.69 3.81
CA GLY A 32 -9.28 -4.77 5.24
C GLY A 32 -8.60 -3.51 5.76
N ILE A 33 -7.63 -2.96 5.01
CA ILE A 33 -6.98 -1.68 5.33
C ILE A 33 -8.02 -0.55 5.34
N LEU A 34 -8.87 -0.46 4.32
CA LEU A 34 -9.91 0.57 4.25
C LEU A 34 -10.92 0.48 5.40
N LEU A 35 -11.32 -0.73 5.82
CA LEU A 35 -12.16 -0.93 7.00
C LEU A 35 -11.47 -0.48 8.28
N LEU A 36 -10.20 -0.85 8.48
CA LEU A 36 -9.43 -0.41 9.64
C LEU A 36 -9.28 1.10 9.69
N VAL A 37 -9.01 1.73 8.55
CA VAL A 37 -8.95 3.20 8.43
C VAL A 37 -10.31 3.82 8.73
N GLY A 38 -11.41 3.28 8.20
CA GLY A 38 -12.76 3.76 8.48
C GLY A 38 -13.14 3.64 9.96
N VAL A 39 -12.77 2.54 10.61
CA VAL A 39 -12.95 2.35 12.06
C VAL A 39 -12.10 3.33 12.84
N ALA A 40 -10.81 3.50 12.50
CA ALA A 40 -9.94 4.45 13.17
C ALA A 40 -10.46 5.89 13.03
N LEU A 41 -10.86 6.31 11.83
CA LEU A 41 -11.45 7.64 11.60
C LEU A 41 -12.76 7.82 12.36
N ARG A 42 -13.58 6.77 12.49
CA ARG A 42 -14.80 6.80 13.31
C ARG A 42 -14.50 6.93 14.81
N LEU A 43 -13.42 6.31 15.29
CA LEU A 43 -13.00 6.38 16.69
C LEU A 43 -12.25 7.69 17.02
N LEU A 44 -11.63 8.34 16.04
CA LEU A 44 -10.96 9.64 16.19
C LEU A 44 -11.85 10.85 15.87
N GLY A 45 -12.97 10.63 15.17
CA GLY A 45 -13.92 11.65 14.73
C GLY A 45 -15.13 11.83 15.65
N GLU A 46 -15.13 11.14 16.79
CA GLU A 46 -15.97 11.41 17.97
C GLU A 46 -15.08 11.94 19.10
#